data_AF-A0A165C1T7-F1
#
_entry.id   AF-A0A165C1T7-F1
#
_cell.length_a   1.000
_cell.length_b   1.000
_cell.length_c   1.000
_cell.angle_alpha   90.00
_cell.angle_beta   90.00
_cell.angle_gamma   90.00
#
_symmetry.space_group_name_H-M   'P 1'
#
loop_
_entity.id
_entity.type
_entity.pdbx_description
1 polymer ?
#
loop_
_entity_poly.entity_id
_entity_poly.type
_entity_poly.pdbx_seq_one_letter_code
_entity_poly.pdbx_strand_id
1 'polypeptide(L)'
;MLSRQLEELNLLRCSLLPGEKLIFVPSSNNADLSWSDLLDSYSENNIGPESERRTSEAVKSLQPVHFQIRADNSDTYFDVELSSYDGSSLEESRVTVSVKGEHLGRRDQERWQSIIKDKLGELQDSEYPIYELISTHLLPLLHTECASEETSPPNQEPTDVQHGTAPRYHALLTSHHLKSPNKRRSLQQWHNELSLTGFAKVGHPGVIYAEGEQAQVEQFVANVKAMQWLALRVRFVEPLPESENRTEQERRNTEKGSWKEFEKIGDVVEEMRRLRREKHVVEMGIGSAGNTPSR
;
A
#
# COMPACT_ATOMS: atom_id res chain seq x y z
N MET A 1 -16.60 -4.54 16.10
CA MET A 1 -15.83 -5.79 16.00
C MET A 1 -15.58 -6.11 14.53
N LEU A 2 -16.58 -6.54 13.74
CA LEU A 2 -16.38 -6.79 12.31
C LEU A 2 -15.97 -5.54 11.51
N SER A 3 -16.58 -4.37 11.79
CA SER A 3 -16.25 -3.12 11.08
C SER A 3 -14.76 -2.77 11.19
N ARG A 4 -14.18 -2.96 12.37
CA ARG A 4 -12.76 -2.70 12.64
C ARG A 4 -11.85 -3.74 11.98
N GLN A 5 -12.25 -5.01 11.97
CA GLN A 5 -11.52 -6.05 11.22
C GLN A 5 -11.54 -5.78 9.71
N LEU A 6 -12.70 -5.43 9.14
CA LEU A 6 -12.81 -5.07 7.72
C LEU A 6 -12.00 -3.83 7.39
N GLU A 7 -12.02 -2.82 8.27
CA GLU A 7 -11.19 -1.63 8.14
C GLU A 7 -9.70 -1.97 8.12
N GLU A 8 -9.24 -2.82 9.04
CA GLU A 8 -7.87 -3.28 9.12
C GLU A 8 -7.43 -4.13 7.92
N LEU A 9 -8.29 -5.05 7.48
CA LEU A 9 -8.04 -5.85 6.28
C LEU A 9 -8.03 -4.99 5.02
N ASN A 10 -8.89 -3.98 4.95
CA ASN A 10 -8.93 -3.07 3.81
C ASN A 10 -7.69 -2.17 3.79
N LEU A 11 -7.24 -1.71 4.96
CA LEU A 11 -5.96 -1.06 5.15
C LEU A 11 -4.81 -1.92 4.63
N LEU A 12 -4.76 -3.19 5.06
CA LEU A 12 -3.74 -4.14 4.63
C LEU A 12 -3.77 -4.36 3.12
N ARG A 13 -4.95 -4.62 2.54
CA ARG A 13 -5.12 -4.78 1.08
C ARG A 13 -4.66 -3.55 0.32
N CYS A 14 -5.11 -2.37 0.73
CA CYS A 14 -4.69 -1.12 0.12
C CYS A 14 -3.20 -0.89 0.28
N SER A 15 -2.53 -1.52 1.24
CA SER A 15 -1.11 -1.34 1.56
C SER A 15 -0.14 -2.18 0.73
N LEU A 16 -0.61 -3.18 -0.02
CA LEU A 16 0.28 -4.13 -0.70
C LEU A 16 0.99 -3.53 -1.93
N LEU A 17 2.26 -3.89 -2.15
CA LEU A 17 3.06 -3.50 -3.31
C LEU A 17 2.72 -4.33 -4.56
N PRO A 18 3.13 -3.91 -5.78
CA PRO A 18 3.05 -4.75 -6.96
C PRO A 18 3.74 -6.10 -6.72
N GLY A 19 3.05 -7.19 -7.06
CA GLY A 19 3.50 -8.56 -6.80
C GLY A 19 3.19 -9.08 -5.39
N GLU A 20 2.76 -8.23 -4.45
CA GLU A 20 2.22 -8.68 -3.17
C GLU A 20 0.72 -8.95 -3.26
N LYS A 21 0.25 -10.03 -2.65
CA LYS A 21 -1.14 -10.48 -2.73
C LYS A 21 -1.68 -10.86 -1.35
N LEU A 22 -2.88 -10.35 -1.05
CA LEU A 22 -3.71 -10.83 0.04
C LEU A 22 -4.67 -11.88 -0.51
N ILE A 23 -4.54 -13.11 -0.04
CA ILE A 23 -5.29 -14.26 -0.53
C ILE A 23 -6.08 -14.84 0.63
N PHE A 24 -7.41 -14.73 0.60
CA PHE A 24 -8.27 -15.38 1.58
C PHE A 24 -8.27 -16.89 1.36
N VAL A 25 -8.08 -17.65 2.44
CA VAL A 25 -8.12 -19.11 2.41
C VAL A 25 -9.55 -19.56 2.70
N PRO A 26 -10.21 -20.31 1.79
CA PRO A 26 -11.57 -20.78 2.02
C PRO A 26 -11.60 -21.77 3.19
N SER A 27 -12.46 -21.54 4.17
CA SER A 27 -12.79 -22.57 5.16
C SER A 27 -13.56 -23.70 4.46
N SER A 28 -13.28 -24.95 4.80
CA SER A 28 -13.84 -26.15 4.16
C SER A 28 -15.36 -26.34 4.31
N ASN A 29 -16.08 -25.41 4.96
CA ASN A 29 -17.52 -25.46 5.11
C ASN A 29 -18.17 -24.40 4.21
N ASN A 30 -19.06 -24.86 3.33
CA ASN A 30 -19.95 -24.06 2.48
C ASN A 30 -20.67 -22.96 3.27
N ALA A 31 -20.06 -21.78 3.36
CA ALA A 31 -20.74 -20.54 3.71
C ALA A 31 -20.75 -19.67 2.46
N ASP A 32 -21.94 -19.29 2.00
CA ASP A 32 -22.18 -18.48 0.80
C ASP A 32 -21.57 -17.05 0.85
N LEU A 33 -20.76 -16.75 1.87
CA LEU A 33 -20.16 -15.44 2.11
C LEU A 33 -18.65 -15.58 2.26
N SER A 34 -17.89 -15.10 1.28
CA SER A 34 -16.43 -15.03 1.36
C SER A 34 -15.98 -13.72 2.01
N TRP A 35 -14.87 -13.76 2.75
CA TRP A 35 -14.23 -12.56 3.28
C TRP A 35 -13.77 -11.59 2.19
N SER A 36 -13.49 -12.09 0.97
CA SER A 36 -13.20 -11.26 -0.19
C SER A 36 -14.42 -10.40 -0.57
N ASP A 37 -15.59 -11.02 -0.73
CA ASP A 37 -16.82 -10.32 -1.13
C ASP A 37 -17.25 -9.27 -0.10
N LEU A 38 -17.04 -9.57 1.19
CA LEU A 38 -17.30 -8.64 2.29
C LEU A 38 -16.36 -7.43 2.25
N LEU A 39 -15.07 -7.68 1.96
CA LEU A 39 -14.08 -6.61 1.87
C LEU A 39 -14.30 -5.73 0.64
N ASP A 40 -14.72 -6.32 -0.47
CA ASP A 40 -15.10 -5.60 -1.70
C ASP A 40 -16.33 -4.71 -1.44
N SER A 41 -17.37 -5.29 -0.84
CA SER A 41 -18.59 -4.57 -0.44
C SER A 41 -18.30 -3.42 0.54
N TYR A 42 -17.34 -3.61 1.46
CA TYR A 42 -16.88 -2.58 2.40
C TYR A 42 -16.17 -1.43 1.66
N SER A 43 -15.30 -1.74 0.69
CA SER A 43 -14.57 -0.70 -0.05
C SER A 43 -15.44 0.12 -0.99
N GLU A 44 -16.50 -0.48 -1.57
CA GLU A 44 -17.41 0.20 -2.48
C GLU A 44 -18.42 1.09 -1.74
N ASN A 45 -18.88 0.65 -0.57
CA ASN A 45 -19.87 1.35 0.23
C ASN A 45 -19.18 2.08 1.39
N ASN A 46 -18.68 3.30 1.14
CA ASN A 46 -18.16 4.21 2.18
C ASN A 46 -19.18 4.28 3.34
N ILE A 47 -18.92 3.56 4.44
CA ILE A 47 -19.98 3.07 5.34
C ILE A 47 -20.68 4.22 6.07
N GLY A 48 -21.96 4.39 5.76
CA GLY A 48 -22.94 4.98 6.66
C GLY A 48 -23.52 3.93 7.62
N PRO A 49 -24.13 4.34 8.75
CA PRO A 49 -24.56 3.47 9.85
C PRO A 49 -25.64 2.43 9.51
N GLU A 50 -26.25 2.48 8.31
CA GLU A 50 -27.26 1.51 7.87
C GLU A 50 -26.63 0.20 7.31
N SER A 51 -25.41 0.27 6.75
CA SER A 51 -24.70 -0.92 6.24
C SER A 51 -24.16 -1.81 7.38
N GLU A 52 -23.89 -1.21 8.55
CA GLU A 52 -23.47 -1.92 9.77
C GLU A 52 -24.54 -2.90 10.28
N ARG A 53 -25.83 -2.62 10.06
CA ARG A 53 -26.92 -3.52 10.51
C ARG A 53 -27.01 -4.79 9.65
N ARG A 54 -26.86 -4.67 8.33
CA ARG A 54 -26.88 -5.84 7.41
C ARG A 54 -25.63 -6.70 7.57
N THR A 55 -24.48 -6.08 7.78
CA THR A 55 -23.24 -6.81 8.06
C THR A 55 -23.32 -7.51 9.42
N SER A 56 -23.80 -6.85 10.49
CA SER A 56 -23.90 -7.40 11.85
C SER A 56 -24.72 -8.70 11.99
N GLU A 57 -25.79 -8.87 11.20
CA GLU A 57 -26.62 -10.09 11.23
C GLU A 57 -25.95 -11.27 10.51
N ALA A 58 -25.16 -11.02 9.46
CA ALA A 58 -24.39 -12.06 8.76
C ALA A 58 -23.16 -12.55 9.57
N VAL A 59 -22.67 -11.76 10.54
CA VAL A 59 -21.42 -12.04 11.31
C VAL A 59 -21.55 -13.21 12.27
N LYS A 60 -22.76 -13.52 12.76
CA LYS A 60 -22.94 -14.59 13.76
C LYS A 60 -22.62 -15.98 13.20
N SER A 61 -22.56 -16.12 11.88
CA SER A 61 -22.19 -17.36 11.17
C SER A 61 -20.84 -17.28 10.46
N LEU A 62 -20.16 -16.12 10.48
CA LEU A 62 -18.89 -15.94 9.80
C LEU A 62 -17.78 -16.67 10.56
N GLN A 63 -17.06 -17.53 9.83
CA GLN A 63 -15.88 -18.22 10.34
C GLN A 63 -14.73 -17.24 10.60
N PRO A 64 -13.77 -17.60 11.47
CA PRO A 64 -12.50 -16.89 11.62
C PRO A 64 -11.92 -16.52 10.26
N VAL A 65 -11.39 -15.29 10.14
CA VAL A 65 -10.76 -14.87 8.89
C VAL A 65 -9.38 -15.53 8.81
N HIS A 66 -9.15 -16.23 7.70
CA HIS A 66 -7.87 -16.85 7.37
C HIS A 66 -7.41 -16.32 6.03
N PHE A 67 -6.21 -15.75 5.99
CA PHE A 67 -5.62 -15.22 4.77
C PHE A 67 -4.11 -15.41 4.74
N GLN A 68 -3.57 -15.32 3.54
CA GLN A 68 -2.15 -15.39 3.25
C GLN A 68 -1.68 -14.09 2.62
N ILE A 69 -0.48 -13.66 2.99
CA ILE A 69 0.24 -12.56 2.37
C ILE A 69 1.45 -13.14 1.65
N ARG A 70 1.42 -13.07 0.32
CA ARG A 70 2.47 -13.60 -0.56
C ARG A 70 3.12 -12.47 -1.34
N ALA A 71 4.40 -12.60 -1.66
CA ALA A 71 5.10 -11.75 -2.60
C ALA A 71 5.59 -12.60 -3.77
N ASP A 72 5.39 -12.15 -5.01
CA ASP A 72 5.72 -12.91 -6.23
C ASP A 72 7.23 -13.22 -6.36
N ASN A 73 8.09 -12.44 -5.68
CA ASN A 73 9.54 -12.61 -5.65
C ASN A 73 10.04 -13.42 -4.44
N SER A 74 9.16 -14.07 -3.66
CA SER A 74 9.55 -14.89 -2.52
C SER A 74 8.71 -16.15 -2.38
N ASP A 75 9.37 -17.28 -2.14
CA ASP A 75 8.71 -18.53 -1.77
C ASP A 75 8.23 -18.52 -0.31
N THR A 76 8.65 -17.50 0.47
CA THR A 76 8.23 -17.30 1.85
C THR A 76 6.99 -16.42 1.91
N TYR A 77 5.99 -16.84 2.68
CA TYR A 77 4.73 -16.14 2.85
C TYR A 77 4.25 -16.18 4.30
N PHE A 78 3.39 -15.23 4.65
CA PHE A 78 2.78 -15.14 5.97
C PHE A 78 1.36 -15.68 5.91
N ASP A 79 1.01 -16.56 6.85
CA ASP A 79 -0.29 -17.20 6.98
C ASP A 79 -0.91 -16.76 8.30
N VAL A 80 -2.06 -16.08 8.21
CA VAL A 80 -2.66 -15.32 9.30
C VAL A 80 -4.09 -15.81 9.53
N GLU A 81 -4.35 -16.26 10.76
CA GLU A 81 -5.66 -16.69 11.21
C GLU A 81 -6.11 -15.81 12.39
N LEU A 82 -7.26 -15.14 12.23
CA LEU A 82 -7.84 -14.27 13.25
C LEU A 82 -9.14 -14.89 13.78
N SER A 83 -9.02 -15.60 14.90
CA SER A 83 -10.09 -16.29 15.62
C SER A 83 -10.73 -15.40 16.67
N SER A 84 -11.96 -14.92 16.43
CA SER A 84 -12.66 -14.02 17.38
C SER A 84 -11.88 -12.72 17.71
N TYR A 85 -11.03 -12.28 16.79
CA TYR A 85 -10.29 -11.03 16.89
C TYR A 85 -11.24 -9.83 16.79
N ASP A 86 -11.01 -8.78 17.58
CA ASP A 86 -11.91 -7.62 17.67
C ASP A 86 -11.39 -6.37 16.93
N GLY A 87 -10.22 -6.47 16.29
CA GLY A 87 -9.52 -5.35 15.66
C GLY A 87 -8.51 -4.65 16.58
N SER A 88 -8.22 -5.19 17.77
CA SER A 88 -7.23 -4.62 18.70
C SER A 88 -6.50 -5.62 19.57
N SER A 89 -7.18 -6.66 20.06
CA SER A 89 -6.59 -7.59 21.03
C SER A 89 -5.69 -8.62 20.34
N LEU A 90 -4.40 -8.62 20.69
CA LEU A 90 -3.39 -9.53 20.16
C LEU A 90 -3.17 -10.79 21.03
N GLU A 91 -4.21 -11.25 21.73
CA GLU A 91 -4.11 -12.51 22.50
C GLU A 91 -3.73 -13.67 21.56
N GLU A 92 -2.78 -14.53 21.97
CA GLU A 92 -2.35 -15.71 21.20
C GLU A 92 -3.52 -16.66 20.87
N SER A 93 -4.60 -16.64 21.67
CA SER A 93 -5.83 -17.39 21.42
C SER A 93 -6.70 -16.82 20.29
N ARG A 94 -6.45 -15.57 19.88
CA ARG A 94 -7.26 -14.84 18.89
C ARG A 94 -6.53 -14.53 17.59
N VAL A 95 -5.21 -14.40 17.65
CA VAL A 95 -4.38 -14.05 16.50
C VAL A 95 -3.27 -15.08 16.39
N THR A 96 -3.26 -15.81 15.27
CA THR A 96 -2.17 -16.69 14.90
C THR A 96 -1.54 -16.17 13.61
N VAL A 97 -0.26 -15.78 13.69
CA VAL A 97 0.53 -15.37 12.54
C VAL A 97 1.68 -16.35 12.41
N SER A 98 1.80 -16.99 11.25
CA SER A 98 2.86 -17.95 10.99
C SER A 98 3.57 -17.66 9.68
N VAL A 99 4.86 -17.98 9.63
CA VAL A 99 5.63 -17.96 8.38
C VAL A 99 5.63 -19.37 7.76
N LYS A 100 5.46 -19.44 6.45
CA LYS A 100 5.49 -20.67 5.66
C LYS A 100 6.29 -20.44 4.37
N GLY A 101 6.85 -21.48 3.79
CA GLY A 101 7.52 -21.39 2.50
C GLY A 101 8.04 -22.76 2.05
N GLU A 102 8.16 -22.97 0.73
CA GLU A 102 8.54 -24.26 0.14
C GLU A 102 9.99 -24.66 0.49
N HIS A 103 10.86 -23.66 0.66
CA HIS A 103 12.28 -23.85 0.99
C HIS A 103 12.67 -23.28 2.37
N LEU A 104 11.69 -22.97 3.22
CA LEU A 104 11.96 -22.36 4.53
C LEU A 104 12.54 -23.41 5.49
N GLY A 105 13.85 -23.31 5.74
CA GLY A 105 14.53 -24.18 6.70
C GLY A 105 14.04 -23.95 8.12
N ARG A 106 14.13 -25.00 8.97
CA ARG A 106 13.68 -24.94 10.38
C ARG A 106 14.26 -23.76 11.16
N ARG A 107 15.54 -23.46 10.94
CA ARG A 107 16.24 -22.35 11.62
C ARG A 107 15.66 -20.98 11.23
N ASP A 108 15.33 -20.79 9.97
CA ASP A 108 14.79 -19.53 9.47
C ASP A 108 13.32 -19.39 9.88
N GLN A 109 12.57 -20.50 9.91
CA GLN A 109 11.24 -20.54 10.51
C GLN A 109 11.26 -20.14 11.99
N GLU A 110 12.15 -20.71 12.81
CA GLU A 110 12.30 -20.35 14.23
C GLU A 110 12.68 -18.87 14.40
N ARG A 111 13.58 -18.35 13.56
CA ARG A 111 13.96 -16.93 13.54
C ARG A 111 12.76 -16.02 13.22
N TRP A 112 12.04 -16.29 12.14
CA TRP A 112 10.87 -15.51 11.73
C TRP A 112 9.75 -15.57 12.76
N GLN A 113 9.50 -16.73 13.36
CA GLN A 113 8.52 -16.86 14.45
C GLN A 113 8.93 -16.05 15.69
N SER A 114 10.23 -16.00 16.00
CA SER A 114 10.73 -15.12 17.07
C SER A 114 10.51 -13.64 16.75
N ILE A 115 10.73 -13.23 15.50
CA ILE A 115 10.49 -11.85 15.05
C ILE A 115 9.01 -11.50 15.14
N ILE A 116 8.13 -12.38 14.66
CA ILE A 116 6.68 -12.19 14.71
C ILE A 116 6.24 -12.02 16.17
N LYS A 117 6.70 -12.88 17.08
CA LYS A 117 6.34 -12.82 18.49
C LYS A 117 6.83 -11.54 19.18
N ASP A 118 8.05 -11.12 18.88
CA ASP A 118 8.62 -9.86 19.38
C ASP A 118 7.79 -8.65 18.91
N LYS A 119 7.52 -8.56 17.60
CA LYS A 119 6.74 -7.45 17.03
C LYS A 119 5.29 -7.44 17.44
N LEU A 120 4.66 -8.59 17.61
CA LEU A 120 3.31 -8.66 18.17
C LEU A 120 3.26 -8.13 19.62
N GLY A 121 4.33 -8.35 20.39
CA GLY A 121 4.46 -7.80 21.75
C GLY A 121 4.62 -6.27 21.78
N GLU A 122 5.30 -5.68 20.79
CA GLU A 122 5.45 -4.22 20.66
C GLU A 122 4.15 -3.51 20.24
N LEU A 123 3.21 -4.23 19.60
CA LEU A 123 2.01 -3.67 18.97
C LEU A 123 0.74 -3.71 19.83
N GLN A 124 0.84 -3.96 21.14
CA GLN A 124 -0.33 -4.07 22.02
C GLN A 124 -1.21 -2.81 22.06
N ASP A 125 -0.62 -1.63 21.85
CA ASP A 125 -1.33 -0.34 21.84
C ASP A 125 -1.69 0.14 20.42
N SER A 126 -1.42 -0.66 19.39
CA SER A 126 -1.72 -0.27 18.00
C SER A 126 -3.23 -0.24 17.72
N GLU A 127 -3.65 0.75 16.93
CA GLU A 127 -5.04 0.86 16.49
C GLU A 127 -5.40 -0.25 15.47
N TYR A 128 -4.42 -0.71 14.69
CA TYR A 128 -4.52 -1.74 13.66
C TYR A 128 -3.26 -2.63 13.66
N PRO A 129 -3.14 -3.52 14.65
CA PRO A 129 -1.90 -4.25 14.89
C PRO A 129 -1.54 -5.29 13.83
N ILE A 130 -2.51 -5.94 13.17
CA ILE A 130 -2.25 -6.89 12.07
C ILE A 130 -1.80 -6.15 10.82
N TYR A 131 -2.46 -5.03 10.52
CA TYR A 131 -1.97 -4.12 9.49
C TYR A 131 -0.54 -3.70 9.82
N GLU A 132 -0.28 -3.17 11.00
CA GLU A 132 1.05 -2.68 11.35
C GLU A 132 2.09 -3.81 11.31
N LEU A 133 1.84 -4.94 11.96
CA LEU A 133 2.72 -6.11 11.94
C LEU A 133 3.17 -6.48 10.52
N ILE A 134 2.22 -6.74 9.63
CA ILE A 134 2.54 -7.25 8.29
C ILE A 134 3.19 -6.15 7.45
N SER A 135 2.62 -4.97 7.51
CA SER A 135 2.87 -3.86 6.60
C SER A 135 4.15 -3.11 7.00
N THR A 136 4.40 -2.85 8.28
CA THR A 136 5.59 -2.10 8.72
C THR A 136 6.76 -2.98 9.14
N HIS A 137 6.52 -4.24 9.51
CA HIS A 137 7.58 -5.13 10.00
C HIS A 137 7.86 -6.30 9.07
N LEU A 138 6.86 -7.14 8.75
CA LEU A 138 7.12 -8.42 8.09
C LEU A 138 7.49 -8.28 6.60
N LEU A 139 6.70 -7.55 5.81
CA LEU A 139 6.97 -7.35 4.38
C LEU A 139 8.31 -6.62 4.11
N PRO A 140 8.66 -5.53 4.81
CA PRO A 140 9.97 -4.89 4.61
C PRO A 140 11.17 -5.81 4.91
N LEU A 141 11.06 -6.65 5.94
CA LEU A 141 12.09 -7.63 6.25
C LEU A 141 12.19 -8.69 5.15
N LEU A 142 11.06 -9.18 4.63
CA LEU A 142 11.02 -10.13 3.54
C LEU A 142 11.71 -9.60 2.28
N HIS A 143 11.46 -8.32 1.93
CA HIS A 143 12.13 -7.69 0.79
C HIS A 143 13.62 -7.51 1.00
N THR A 144 14.06 -7.22 2.23
CA THR A 144 15.49 -7.09 2.53
C THR A 144 16.20 -8.42 2.32
N GLU A 145 15.56 -9.54 2.68
CA GLU A 145 16.09 -10.88 2.46
C GLU A 145 16.16 -11.22 0.96
N CYS A 146 15.13 -10.90 0.18
CA CYS A 146 15.13 -11.12 -1.27
C CYS A 146 16.19 -10.24 -1.98
N ALA A 147 16.32 -8.96 -1.59
CA ALA A 147 17.30 -8.05 -2.18
C ALA A 147 18.76 -8.43 -1.84
N SER A 148 18.99 -9.10 -0.71
CA SER A 148 20.30 -9.62 -0.34
C SER A 148 20.75 -10.84 -1.17
N GLU A 149 19.84 -11.51 -1.87
CA GLU A 149 20.17 -12.56 -2.85
C GLU A 149 20.48 -11.99 -4.24
N GLU A 150 20.00 -10.78 -4.56
CA GLU A 150 20.17 -10.14 -5.88
C GLU A 150 21.34 -9.12 -5.98
N THR A 151 22.14 -8.90 -4.94
CA THR A 151 23.21 -7.88 -4.99
C THR A 151 24.57 -8.44 -5.38
N SER A 152 24.86 -8.42 -6.69
CA SER A 152 26.16 -7.95 -7.18
C SER A 152 26.11 -6.42 -7.27
N PRO A 153 27.03 -5.66 -6.66
CA PRO A 153 27.06 -4.21 -6.84
C PRO A 153 27.50 -3.85 -8.27
N PRO A 154 26.86 -2.90 -8.98
CA PRO A 154 27.47 -2.28 -10.13
C PRO A 154 28.61 -1.39 -9.62
N ASN A 155 29.83 -1.79 -9.96
CA ASN A 155 31.05 -1.01 -9.76
C ASN A 155 30.89 0.35 -10.46
N GLN A 156 30.74 1.43 -9.69
CA GLN A 156 30.78 2.80 -10.22
C GLN A 156 32.23 3.24 -10.31
N GLU A 157 32.79 3.21 -11.53
CA GLU A 157 34.00 3.97 -11.85
C GLU A 157 33.67 5.47 -11.90
N PRO A 158 34.54 6.36 -11.40
CA PRO A 158 34.36 7.79 -11.55
C PRO A 158 34.76 8.18 -12.98
N THR A 159 33.77 8.34 -13.86
CA THR A 159 34.01 8.85 -15.21
C THR A 159 33.25 10.15 -15.43
N ASP A 160 34.04 11.22 -15.33
CA ASP A 160 34.08 12.43 -16.14
C ASP A 160 32.81 13.25 -16.44
N VAL A 161 33.02 14.56 -16.34
CA VAL A 161 32.05 15.65 -16.32
C VAL A 161 31.40 15.83 -17.69
N GLN A 162 30.11 15.54 -17.80
CA GLN A 162 29.27 16.06 -18.88
C GLN A 162 28.05 16.79 -18.32
N HIS A 163 27.79 17.99 -18.83
CA HIS A 163 26.69 18.89 -18.43
C HIS A 163 25.31 18.32 -18.82
N GLY A 164 24.85 17.28 -18.15
CA GLY A 164 23.55 16.64 -18.36
C GLY A 164 22.53 17.03 -17.29
N THR A 165 21.31 17.34 -17.70
CA THR A 165 20.16 17.66 -16.83
C THR A 165 20.02 16.66 -15.68
N ALA A 166 19.79 17.15 -14.46
CA ALA A 166 19.63 16.32 -13.26
C ALA A 166 18.58 15.21 -13.49
N PRO A 167 18.82 13.98 -12.99
CA PRO A 167 17.88 12.88 -13.13
C PRO A 167 16.53 13.25 -12.50
N ARG A 168 15.45 12.92 -13.20
CA ARG A 168 14.09 13.15 -12.72
C ARG A 168 13.53 11.89 -12.08
N TYR A 169 12.76 12.08 -11.02
CA TYR A 169 12.15 10.99 -10.27
C TYR A 169 10.64 11.19 -10.23
N HIS A 170 9.95 10.12 -9.86
CA HIS A 170 8.59 10.20 -9.39
C HIS A 170 8.39 9.36 -8.15
N ALA A 171 7.37 9.72 -7.39
CA ALA A 171 7.00 9.05 -6.17
C ALA A 171 5.48 8.89 -6.10
N LEU A 172 5.07 7.76 -5.56
CA LEU A 172 3.68 7.50 -5.21
C LEU A 172 3.61 7.10 -3.75
N LEU A 173 2.68 7.69 -3.03
CA LEU A 173 2.42 7.41 -1.63
C LEU A 173 0.93 7.16 -1.46
N THR A 174 0.60 6.32 -0.48
CA THR A 174 -0.79 6.05 -0.10
C THR A 174 -0.93 6.17 1.40
N SER A 175 -2.09 6.60 1.87
CA SER A 175 -2.43 6.63 3.30
C SER A 175 -3.84 6.10 3.51
N HIS A 176 -4.21 5.80 4.76
CA HIS A 176 -5.59 5.42 5.08
C HIS A 176 -6.59 6.45 4.58
N HIS A 177 -6.33 7.74 4.78
CA HIS A 177 -7.10 8.79 4.15
C HIS A 177 -6.33 10.11 4.07
N LEU A 178 -6.65 10.91 3.05
CA LEU A 178 -6.25 12.31 2.95
C LEU A 178 -7.47 13.22 3.13
N LYS A 179 -7.93 13.36 4.38
CA LYS A 179 -9.05 14.26 4.74
C LYS A 179 -8.58 15.59 5.33
N SER A 180 -7.46 15.58 6.06
CA SER A 180 -6.95 16.75 6.80
C SER A 180 -6.71 17.95 5.87
N PRO A 181 -7.41 19.09 6.07
CA PRO A 181 -7.19 20.31 5.28
C PRO A 181 -5.77 20.84 5.42
N ASN A 182 -5.14 20.65 6.59
CA ASN A 182 -3.76 21.08 6.82
C ASN A 182 -2.78 20.30 5.95
N LYS A 183 -2.92 18.96 5.89
CA LYS A 183 -2.08 18.13 5.01
C LYS A 183 -2.27 18.51 3.55
N ARG A 184 -3.52 18.69 3.10
CA ARG A 184 -3.84 19.11 1.73
C ARG A 184 -3.17 20.43 1.37
N ARG A 185 -3.26 21.42 2.26
CA ARG A 185 -2.61 22.72 2.08
C ARG A 185 -1.09 22.60 2.02
N SER A 186 -0.48 21.77 2.89
CA SER A 186 0.97 21.52 2.86
C SER A 186 1.41 20.85 1.57
N LEU A 187 0.67 19.85 1.06
CA LEU A 187 0.98 19.20 -0.23
C LEU A 187 0.93 20.21 -1.39
N GLN A 188 -0.11 21.04 -1.44
CA GLN A 188 -0.24 22.09 -2.45
C GLN A 188 0.87 23.16 -2.34
N GLN A 189 1.28 23.50 -1.12
CA GLN A 189 2.38 24.43 -0.87
C GLN A 189 3.71 23.85 -1.38
N TRP A 190 4.05 22.63 -0.98
CA TRP A 190 5.31 21.99 -1.39
C TRP A 190 5.38 21.69 -2.88
N HIS A 191 4.25 21.41 -3.54
CA HIS A 191 4.19 21.33 -5.01
C HIS A 191 4.78 22.58 -5.67
N ASN A 192 4.39 23.77 -5.21
CA ASN A 192 4.88 25.03 -5.77
C ASN A 192 6.32 25.32 -5.35
N GLU A 193 6.65 25.13 -4.07
CA GLU A 193 7.99 25.45 -3.54
C GLU A 193 9.09 24.56 -4.14
N LEU A 194 8.77 23.30 -4.39
CA LEU A 194 9.71 22.30 -4.92
C LEU A 194 9.62 22.16 -6.44
N SER A 195 8.79 22.98 -7.11
CA SER A 195 8.57 22.93 -8.57
C SER A 195 8.22 21.53 -9.07
N LEU A 196 7.37 20.83 -8.31
CA LEU A 196 6.95 19.47 -8.63
C LEU A 196 5.69 19.51 -9.50
N THR A 197 5.39 18.37 -10.12
CA THR A 197 4.12 18.13 -10.77
C THR A 197 3.48 16.90 -10.16
N GLY A 198 2.16 16.90 -9.98
CA GLY A 198 1.54 15.83 -9.23
C GLY A 198 0.07 16.03 -8.94
N PHE A 199 -0.45 15.12 -8.13
CA PHE A 199 -1.83 15.14 -7.69
C PHE A 199 -1.97 14.47 -6.33
N ALA A 200 -3.11 14.67 -5.69
CA ALA A 200 -3.55 13.81 -4.62
C ALA A 200 -5.01 13.44 -4.73
N LYS A 201 -5.34 12.21 -4.37
CA LYS A 201 -6.71 11.76 -4.19
C LYS A 201 -7.08 11.90 -2.72
N VAL A 202 -8.05 12.76 -2.45
CA VAL A 202 -8.56 13.06 -1.10
C VAL A 202 -9.56 11.98 -0.65
N GLY A 203 -9.83 11.94 0.66
CA GLY A 203 -10.70 10.89 1.23
C GLY A 203 -9.98 9.55 1.35
N HIS A 204 -10.71 8.44 1.20
CA HIS A 204 -10.23 7.07 1.43
C HIS A 204 -10.16 6.24 0.12
N PRO A 205 -9.06 5.50 -0.14
CA PRO A 205 -7.73 5.70 0.44
C PRO A 205 -7.20 7.09 0.04
N GLY A 206 -6.22 7.62 0.77
CA GLY A 206 -5.49 8.80 0.32
C GLY A 206 -4.39 8.37 -0.65
N VAL A 207 -4.27 9.01 -1.81
CA VAL A 207 -3.18 8.76 -2.79
C VAL A 207 -2.46 10.06 -3.06
N ILE A 208 -1.14 10.04 -3.15
CA ILE A 208 -0.31 11.22 -3.39
C ILE A 208 0.71 10.83 -4.43
N TYR A 209 0.75 11.56 -5.54
CA TYR A 209 1.71 11.35 -6.61
C TYR A 209 2.48 12.65 -6.86
N ALA A 210 3.80 12.55 -7.00
CA ALA A 210 4.66 13.68 -7.32
C ALA A 210 5.79 13.27 -8.25
N GLU A 211 6.19 14.15 -9.17
CA GLU A 211 7.32 13.98 -10.05
C GLU A 211 8.08 15.30 -10.25
N GLY A 212 9.37 15.22 -10.53
CA GLY A 212 10.25 16.39 -10.57
C GLY A 212 11.71 16.00 -10.65
N GLU A 213 12.60 16.94 -10.33
CA GLU A 213 14.01 16.64 -10.11
C GLU A 213 14.18 15.73 -8.88
N GLN A 214 15.17 14.84 -8.92
CA GLN A 214 15.40 13.84 -7.87
C GLN A 214 15.39 14.44 -6.46
N ALA A 215 16.24 15.45 -6.22
CA ALA A 215 16.36 16.08 -4.91
C ALA A 215 15.03 16.66 -4.39
N GLN A 216 14.21 17.18 -5.31
CA GLN A 216 12.95 17.84 -4.96
C GLN A 216 11.86 16.81 -4.64
N VAL A 217 11.85 15.68 -5.36
CA VAL A 217 10.95 14.56 -5.08
C VAL A 217 11.32 13.90 -3.74
N GLU A 218 12.60 13.66 -3.49
CA GLU A 218 13.08 13.10 -2.22
C GLU A 218 12.74 14.01 -1.04
N GLN A 219 12.94 15.32 -1.18
CA GLN A 219 12.56 16.31 -0.16
C GLN A 219 11.05 16.32 0.07
N PHE A 220 10.24 16.26 -0.98
CA PHE A 220 8.79 16.18 -0.86
C PHE A 220 8.36 14.93 -0.10
N VAL A 221 8.90 13.76 -0.46
CA VAL A 221 8.63 12.49 0.24
C VAL A 221 9.01 12.60 1.71
N ALA A 222 10.17 13.18 2.04
CA ALA A 222 10.59 13.41 3.42
C ALA A 222 9.60 14.31 4.18
N ASN A 223 9.16 15.42 3.58
CA ASN A 223 8.17 16.33 4.14
C ASN A 223 6.82 15.62 4.38
N VAL A 224 6.36 14.80 3.43
CA VAL A 224 5.14 14.01 3.58
C VAL A 224 5.30 13.03 4.74
N LYS A 225 6.39 12.28 4.81
CA LYS A 225 6.65 11.31 5.90
C LYS A 225 6.73 11.97 7.28
N ALA A 226 7.17 13.23 7.36
CA ALA A 226 7.26 13.96 8.63
C ALA A 226 5.90 14.39 9.21
N MET A 227 4.82 14.36 8.41
CA MET A 227 3.47 14.61 8.92
C MET A 227 2.90 13.38 9.64
N GLN A 228 1.95 13.58 10.55
CA GLN A 228 1.27 12.47 11.22
C GLN A 228 0.23 11.84 10.29
N TRP A 229 0.41 10.57 9.90
CA TRP A 229 -0.54 9.83 9.06
C TRP A 229 -1.00 8.54 9.71
N LEU A 230 -2.22 8.14 9.39
CA LEU A 230 -2.64 6.77 9.56
C LEU A 230 -2.27 5.98 8.30
N ALA A 231 -1.50 4.91 8.48
CA ALA A 231 -1.11 3.97 7.42
C ALA A 231 -0.43 4.60 6.17
N LEU A 232 0.50 5.56 6.34
CA LEU A 232 1.25 6.09 5.19
C LEU A 232 2.29 5.06 4.70
N ARG A 233 2.25 4.77 3.39
CA ARG A 233 3.22 3.96 2.67
C ARG A 233 3.81 4.77 1.53
N VAL A 234 5.13 4.70 1.37
CA VAL A 234 5.81 5.13 0.14
C VAL A 234 5.85 3.92 -0.78
N ARG A 235 5.21 4.01 -1.95
CA ARG A 235 5.10 2.90 -2.92
C ARG A 235 6.37 2.72 -3.72
N PHE A 236 6.85 3.82 -4.26
CA PHE A 236 8.10 3.90 -4.96
C PHE A 236 8.60 5.33 -4.91
N VAL A 237 9.92 5.45 -5.05
CA VAL A 237 10.63 6.67 -5.40
C VAL A 237 11.67 6.20 -6.40
N GLU A 238 11.36 6.33 -7.69
CA GLU A 238 12.18 5.73 -8.75
C GLU A 238 12.52 6.74 -9.85
N PRO A 239 13.64 6.53 -10.58
CA PRO A 239 13.99 7.36 -11.72
C PRO A 239 12.93 7.27 -12.82
N LEU A 240 12.66 8.40 -13.48
CA LEU A 240 11.86 8.42 -14.69
C LEU A 240 12.70 7.91 -15.88
N PRO A 241 12.16 7.03 -16.74
CA PRO A 241 12.88 6.54 -17.92
C PRO A 241 13.34 7.69 -18.82
N GLU A 242 14.58 7.64 -19.31
CA GLU A 242 15.15 8.71 -20.15
C GLU A 242 14.34 8.99 -21.43
N SER A 243 13.64 7.98 -21.96
CA SER A 243 12.73 8.10 -23.11
C SER A 243 11.46 8.92 -22.82
N GLU A 244 11.18 9.19 -21.55
CA GLU A 244 10.05 9.99 -21.07
C GLU A 244 10.47 11.40 -20.62
N ASN A 245 11.73 11.79 -20.89
CA ASN A 245 12.13 13.18 -20.79
C ASN A 245 11.34 14.01 -21.80
N ARG A 246 10.22 14.54 -21.31
CA ARG A 246 9.37 15.52 -22.00
C ARG A 246 10.25 16.58 -22.65
N THR A 247 9.89 16.95 -23.88
CA THR A 247 10.54 18.05 -24.59
C THR A 247 10.47 19.34 -23.76
N GLU A 248 11.42 20.25 -23.93
CA GLU A 248 11.49 21.55 -23.21
C GLU A 248 10.14 22.32 -23.21
N GLN A 249 9.37 22.17 -24.29
CA GLN A 249 8.05 22.77 -24.47
C GLN A 249 6.97 22.10 -23.59
N GLU A 250 7.00 20.77 -23.49
CA GLU A 250 6.14 19.99 -22.59
C GLU A 250 6.55 20.21 -21.13
N ARG A 251 7.84 20.39 -20.83
CA ARG A 251 8.34 20.78 -19.50
C ARG A 251 7.68 22.09 -19.04
N ARG A 252 7.72 23.14 -19.87
CA ARG A 252 7.07 24.44 -19.57
C ARG A 252 5.55 24.37 -19.41
N ASN A 253 4.87 23.47 -20.13
CA ASN A 253 3.43 23.26 -19.99
C ASN A 253 3.07 22.42 -18.75
N THR A 254 3.96 21.54 -18.30
CA THR A 254 3.72 20.68 -17.13
C THR A 254 4.13 21.37 -15.84
N GLU A 255 5.20 22.17 -15.84
CA GLU A 255 5.59 23.08 -14.74
C GLU A 255 4.51 24.13 -14.43
N LYS A 256 3.64 24.42 -15.40
CA LYS A 256 2.41 25.22 -15.20
C LYS A 256 1.21 24.42 -14.72
N GLY A 257 1.34 23.11 -14.54
CA GLY A 257 0.29 22.24 -14.05
C GLY A 257 0.01 22.52 -12.58
N SER A 258 -1.18 23.04 -12.27
CA SER A 258 -1.65 23.18 -10.90
C SER A 258 -1.76 21.81 -10.22
N TRP A 259 -1.37 21.74 -8.94
CA TRP A 259 -1.67 20.59 -8.08
C TRP A 259 -3.13 20.16 -8.22
N LYS A 260 -3.37 18.92 -8.66
CA LYS A 260 -4.73 18.40 -8.85
C LYS A 260 -5.18 17.64 -7.61
N GLU A 261 -6.42 17.83 -7.21
CA GLU A 261 -7.07 16.99 -6.21
C GLU A 261 -8.18 16.18 -6.86
N PHE A 262 -8.19 14.88 -6.60
CA PHE A 262 -9.22 13.95 -7.07
C PHE A 262 -10.03 13.42 -5.90
N GLU A 263 -11.31 13.14 -6.14
CA GLU A 263 -12.17 12.51 -5.14
C GLU A 263 -12.29 11.00 -5.39
N LYS A 264 -12.28 10.57 -6.66
CA LYS A 264 -12.49 9.19 -7.06
C LYS A 264 -11.19 8.51 -7.47
N ILE A 265 -11.12 7.20 -7.20
CA ILE A 265 -10.02 6.35 -7.67
C ILE A 265 -9.99 6.30 -9.21
N GLY A 266 -11.15 6.29 -9.87
CA GLY A 266 -11.23 6.28 -11.33
C GLY A 266 -10.45 7.43 -11.98
N ASP A 267 -10.54 8.63 -11.41
CA ASP A 267 -9.83 9.82 -11.91
C ASP A 267 -8.31 9.67 -11.74
N VAL A 268 -7.86 9.00 -10.67
CA VAL A 268 -6.44 8.67 -10.45
C VAL A 268 -5.94 7.70 -11.52
N VAL A 269 -6.72 6.65 -11.82
CA VAL A 269 -6.38 5.66 -12.85
C VAL A 269 -6.32 6.32 -14.22
N GLU A 270 -7.27 7.21 -14.54
CA GLU A 270 -7.27 7.95 -15.80
C GLU A 270 -6.08 8.91 -15.92
N GLU A 271 -5.76 9.64 -14.85
CA GLU A 271 -4.59 10.54 -14.83
C GLU A 271 -3.29 9.75 -14.96
N MET A 272 -3.16 8.60 -14.29
CA MET A 272 -1.98 7.75 -14.41
C MET A 272 -1.87 7.10 -15.79
N ARG A 273 -3.00 6.75 -16.43
CA ARG A 273 -3.03 6.34 -17.84
C ARG A 273 -2.58 7.46 -18.78
N ARG A 274 -3.02 8.69 -18.53
CA ARG A 274 -2.54 9.88 -19.27
C ARG A 274 -1.04 10.07 -19.14
N LEU A 275 -0.46 9.68 -18.00
CA LEU A 275 0.98 9.66 -17.75
C LEU A 275 1.69 8.40 -18.26
N ARG A 276 0.98 7.44 -18.89
CA ARG A 276 1.47 6.11 -19.32
C ARG A 276 2.02 5.24 -18.18
N ARG A 277 1.43 5.40 -17.00
CA ARG A 277 1.85 4.81 -15.71
C ARG A 277 0.71 4.10 -14.99
N GLU A 278 -0.31 3.69 -15.73
CA GLU A 278 -1.49 3.00 -15.18
C GLU A 278 -1.14 1.68 -14.47
N LYS A 279 -0.08 0.99 -14.90
CA LYS A 279 0.40 -0.26 -14.28
C LYS A 279 0.62 -0.09 -12.77
N HIS A 280 1.17 1.05 -12.36
CA HIS A 280 1.49 1.34 -10.97
C HIS A 280 0.26 1.45 -10.08
N VAL A 281 -0.93 1.73 -10.64
CA VAL A 281 -2.16 1.90 -9.86
C VAL A 281 -3.07 0.69 -9.98
N VAL A 282 -3.13 0.08 -11.16
CA VAL A 282 -3.94 -1.12 -11.42
C VAL A 282 -3.38 -2.34 -10.69
N GLU A 283 -2.04 -2.51 -10.64
CA GLU A 283 -1.40 -3.62 -9.93
C GLU A 283 -1.51 -3.51 -8.40
N MET A 284 -1.83 -2.33 -7.88
CA MET A 284 -2.05 -2.09 -6.44
C MET A 284 -3.52 -2.30 -6.00
N GLY A 285 -4.38 -2.84 -6.87
CA GLY A 285 -5.82 -3.02 -6.59
C GLY A 285 -6.59 -1.70 -6.49
N ILE A 286 -5.98 -0.56 -6.85
CA ILE A 286 -6.60 0.76 -6.89
C ILE A 286 -7.31 0.88 -8.24
N GLY A 287 -8.47 0.25 -8.39
CA GLY A 287 -9.24 0.30 -9.65
C GLY A 287 -10.07 -0.92 -10.02
N SER A 288 -10.15 -1.94 -9.17
CA SER A 288 -11.05 -3.08 -9.39
C SER A 288 -12.50 -2.75 -9.06
N ALA A 289 -13.08 -1.78 -9.76
CA ALA A 289 -14.52 -1.58 -9.80
C ALA A 289 -14.95 -1.44 -11.26
N GLY A 290 -15.53 -2.51 -11.80
CA GLY A 290 -16.37 -2.46 -12.99
C GLY A 290 -15.65 -2.46 -14.35
N ASN A 291 -15.01 -3.57 -14.72
CA ASN A 291 -15.02 -3.96 -16.13
C ASN A 291 -15.15 -5.48 -16.24
N THR A 292 -16.32 -6.00 -15.89
CA THR A 292 -16.78 -7.26 -16.44
C THR A 292 -17.01 -7.05 -17.94
N PRO A 293 -16.32 -7.76 -18.84
CA PRO A 293 -16.66 -7.70 -20.25
C PRO A 293 -18.02 -8.37 -20.41
N SER A 294 -19.04 -7.55 -20.70
CA SER A 294 -20.33 -8.03 -21.16
C SER A 294 -20.11 -8.92 -22.38
N ARG A 295 -20.42 -10.20 -22.23
CA ARG A 295 -20.44 -11.16 -23.33
C ARG A 295 -21.86 -11.32 -23.84
#